data_AF-A0A915PKB1-F1
#
_entry.id   AF-A0A915PKB1-F1
#
_cell.length_a   1.000
_cell.length_b   1.000
_cell.length_c   1.000
_cell.angle_alpha   90.00
_cell.angle_beta   90.00
_cell.angle_gamma   90.00
#
_symmetry.space_group_name_H-M   'P 1'
#
loop_
_entity.id
_entity.type
_entity.pdbx_description
1 polymer ?
#
loop_
_entity_poly.entity_id
_entity_poly.type
_entity_poly.pdbx_seq_one_letter_code
_entity_poly.pdbx_strand_id
1 'polypeptide(L)'
;MKGATSNVATNELLAKYQVATDWRDSRNGYDGHMEWNPTESMDIVIHQFRTAVINENARAIKQILKELHNITTGQIERLLALLTDRSSVEPIKEALMTAICIGNRPLVEFILSLFMEYPGEERNGCRKSKSFPSHMTPLMLACICNNFSIVQCLLLRNHFIQLPHRPDCPCDECLRGAHCMANSVILLDTYRAISSDAFLWLACTDPLLAAFNLAIDLQVCKEMENEYKVAYSDLRDNVMAFAARIVEQCWTTEEIHVLLSRKVGSPLADCELRFPRIQLALKAHMKPFLSSLGVQTTVAGHWQGMWGDYGNFKFQDFTRKLRHFAFYPILSLIHAISAGALIKTFKYPLARYALVILH
;
A
#
# COMPACT_ATOMS: atom_id res chain seq x y z
N MET A 1 40.81 -22.36 20.95
CA MET A 1 41.32 -20.98 20.79
C MET A 1 40.74 -20.41 19.50
N LYS A 2 39.96 -19.32 19.63
CA LYS A 2 39.67 -18.22 18.67
C LYS A 2 39.30 -18.60 17.23
N GLY A 3 38.21 -18.13 16.62
CA GLY A 3 37.28 -17.05 16.96
C GLY A 3 36.38 -16.80 15.74
N ALA A 4 35.17 -16.30 16.02
CA ALA A 4 34.07 -16.09 15.09
C ALA A 4 34.37 -15.09 13.96
N THR A 5 33.80 -15.36 12.78
CA THR A 5 33.42 -14.34 11.78
C THR A 5 32.06 -14.69 11.18
N SER A 6 31.04 -14.73 12.03
CA SER A 6 29.67 -14.37 11.66
C SER A 6 29.51 -12.87 11.96
N ASN A 7 28.81 -12.13 11.10
CA ASN A 7 28.33 -10.74 11.30
C ASN A 7 29.18 -9.61 10.70
N VAL A 8 29.28 -9.50 9.38
CA VAL A 8 29.78 -8.26 8.73
C VAL A 8 28.82 -7.68 7.67
N ALA A 9 27.62 -8.24 7.46
CA ALA A 9 26.69 -7.71 6.43
C ALA A 9 25.31 -7.27 6.96
N THR A 10 25.17 -6.99 8.26
CA THR A 10 23.89 -6.55 8.85
C THR A 10 23.88 -5.07 9.25
N ASN A 11 25.03 -4.47 9.54
CA ASN A 11 25.08 -3.07 10.00
C ASN A 11 25.06 -2.03 8.87
N GLU A 12 25.49 -2.35 7.65
CA GLU A 12 25.39 -1.44 6.49
C GLU A 12 23.97 -1.36 5.90
N LEU A 13 23.11 -2.36 6.13
CA LEU A 13 21.71 -2.34 5.69
C LEU A 13 20.79 -1.54 6.62
N LEU A 14 21.20 -1.33 7.87
CA LEU A 14 20.42 -0.59 8.87
C LEU A 14 20.75 0.91 8.92
N ALA A 15 21.89 1.32 8.37
CA ALA A 15 22.28 2.74 8.27
C ALA A 15 21.51 3.52 7.18
N LYS A 16 20.65 2.85 6.40
CA LYS A 16 19.87 3.45 5.30
C LYS A 16 18.53 4.09 5.74
N TYR A 17 18.23 4.07 7.04
CA TYR A 17 16.95 4.51 7.60
C TYR A 17 17.09 5.62 8.66
N GLN A 18 18.12 6.46 8.56
CA GLN A 18 18.10 7.74 9.26
C GLN A 18 17.17 8.71 8.51
N VAL A 19 16.03 9.01 9.11
CA VAL A 19 15.19 10.15 8.71
C VAL A 19 16.01 11.42 9.00
N ALA A 20 16.11 12.29 8.01
CA ALA A 20 16.81 13.57 8.13
C ALA A 20 16.21 14.40 9.28
N THR A 21 17.06 14.82 10.20
CA THR A 21 16.72 15.78 11.26
C THR A 21 16.64 17.17 10.64
N ASP A 22 15.49 17.53 10.06
CA ASP A 22 14.99 18.92 9.91
C ASP A 22 13.75 18.93 9.01
N TRP A 23 12.57 18.68 9.61
CA TRP A 23 11.26 18.83 8.93
C TRP A 23 10.25 19.62 9.76
N ARG A 24 10.71 20.42 10.73
CA ARG A 24 9.86 21.34 11.50
C ARG A 24 9.45 22.52 10.61
N ASP A 25 8.49 22.31 9.71
CA ASP A 25 7.49 23.29 9.30
C ASP A 25 6.75 22.81 8.05
N SER A 26 5.59 22.15 8.21
CA SER A 26 4.43 22.41 7.34
C SER A 26 3.18 21.72 7.87
N ARG A 27 2.08 22.47 7.92
CA ARG A 27 0.75 22.03 8.35
C ARG A 27 0.12 21.14 7.28
N ASN A 28 -0.56 20.08 7.73
CA ASN A 28 -1.45 19.17 7.01
C ASN A 28 -0.83 17.85 6.50
N GLY A 29 -0.78 16.87 7.42
CA GLY A 29 -0.65 15.45 7.16
C GLY A 29 -0.60 14.71 8.49
N TYR A 30 -1.54 13.80 8.77
CA TYR A 30 -1.50 12.98 9.99
C TYR A 30 -0.39 11.94 9.82
N ASP A 31 0.81 12.33 10.22
CA ASP A 31 1.98 11.46 10.27
C ASP A 31 1.97 10.76 11.64
N GLY A 32 1.69 9.46 11.67
CA GLY A 32 1.67 8.63 12.89
C GLY A 32 2.99 8.55 13.67
N HIS A 33 3.87 9.54 13.58
CA HIS A 33 4.99 9.79 14.46
C HIS A 33 4.52 10.37 15.80
N MET A 34 4.54 9.54 16.84
CA MET A 34 4.70 10.03 18.21
C MET A 34 6.18 10.38 18.42
N GLU A 35 6.51 11.66 18.54
CA GLU A 35 7.75 12.09 19.18
C GLU A 35 7.65 11.72 20.68
N TRP A 36 8.46 10.76 21.15
CA TRP A 36 8.56 10.39 22.56
C TRP A 36 9.84 10.93 23.20
N ASN A 37 9.72 11.29 24.47
CA ASN A 37 10.77 11.97 25.24
C ASN A 37 12.08 11.14 25.31
N PRO A 38 13.25 11.74 25.02
CA PRO A 38 14.56 11.06 25.02
C PRO A 38 15.10 10.63 26.39
N THR A 39 14.39 10.92 27.49
CA THR A 39 14.98 10.94 28.84
C THR A 39 14.82 9.64 29.63
N GLU A 40 13.90 8.75 29.25
CA GLU A 40 13.82 7.37 29.77
C GLU A 40 13.74 6.42 28.57
N SER A 41 14.67 5.47 28.45
CA SER A 41 14.65 4.52 27.35
C SER A 41 13.38 3.67 27.44
N MET A 42 12.59 3.63 26.38
CA MET A 42 11.36 2.83 26.27
C MET A 42 11.58 1.35 26.65
N ASP A 43 12.79 0.84 26.43
CA ASP A 43 13.24 -0.49 26.85
C ASP A 43 13.17 -0.72 28.37
N ILE A 44 13.45 0.30 29.18
CA ILE A 44 13.35 0.22 30.65
C ILE A 44 11.88 0.07 31.05
N VAL A 45 10.98 0.86 30.47
CA VAL A 45 9.54 0.79 30.77
C VAL A 45 8.95 -0.53 30.27
N ILE A 46 9.35 -1.00 29.08
CA ILE A 46 9.01 -2.33 28.57
C ILE A 46 9.47 -3.42 29.54
N HIS A 47 10.70 -3.33 30.03
CA HIS A 47 11.24 -4.28 31.00
C HIS A 47 10.48 -4.23 32.33
N GLN A 48 10.20 -3.04 32.86
CA GLN A 48 9.40 -2.85 34.08
C GLN A 48 8.00 -3.43 33.91
N PHE A 49 7.33 -3.15 32.81
CA PHE A 49 6.02 -3.72 32.48
C PHE A 49 6.09 -5.25 32.44
N ARG A 50 7.07 -5.82 31.72
CA ARG A 50 7.26 -7.26 31.63
C ARG A 50 7.49 -7.89 33.00
N THR A 51 8.36 -7.31 33.84
CA THR A 51 8.59 -7.80 35.20
C THR A 51 7.35 -7.67 36.09
N ALA A 52 6.56 -6.61 35.94
CA ALA A 52 5.31 -6.44 36.67
C ALA A 52 4.27 -7.50 36.28
N VAL A 53 4.17 -7.84 35.00
CA VAL A 53 3.31 -8.93 34.50
C VAL A 53 3.80 -10.30 34.95
N ILE A 54 5.11 -10.54 34.95
CA ILE A 54 5.70 -11.81 35.44
C ILE A 54 5.45 -12.01 36.94
N ASN A 55 5.54 -10.94 37.72
CA ASN A 55 5.34 -10.97 39.17
C ASN A 55 3.86 -10.84 39.58
N GLU A 56 2.92 -10.91 38.63
CA GLU A 56 1.47 -10.75 38.86
C GLU A 56 1.10 -9.48 39.65
N ASN A 57 1.92 -8.42 39.52
CA ASN A 57 1.72 -7.19 40.27
C ASN A 57 0.67 -6.30 39.58
N ALA A 58 -0.61 -6.62 39.80
CA ALA A 58 -1.73 -5.91 39.22
C ALA A 58 -1.73 -4.39 39.49
N ARG A 59 -1.16 -3.95 40.62
CA ARG A 59 -1.07 -2.51 40.96
C ARG A 59 -0.06 -1.80 40.06
N ALA A 60 1.11 -2.39 39.86
CA ALA A 60 2.13 -1.83 38.97
C ALA A 60 1.67 -1.82 37.51
N ILE A 61 1.03 -2.91 37.05
CA ILE A 61 0.45 -2.96 35.69
C ILE A 61 -0.61 -1.88 35.52
N LYS A 62 -1.51 -1.70 36.50
CA LYS A 62 -2.55 -0.66 36.44
C LYS A 62 -1.97 0.75 36.42
N GLN A 63 -0.85 0.97 37.11
CA GLN A 63 -0.17 2.27 37.12
C GLN A 63 0.43 2.58 35.75
N ILE A 64 1.19 1.64 35.16
CA ILE A 64 1.77 1.78 33.83
C ILE A 64 0.67 1.96 32.76
N LEU A 65 -0.43 1.20 32.84
CA LEU A 65 -1.56 1.34 31.91
C LEU A 65 -2.31 2.68 32.05
N LYS A 66 -2.31 3.32 33.23
CA LYS A 66 -2.89 4.65 33.43
C LYS A 66 -2.04 5.77 32.85
N GLU A 67 -0.73 5.56 32.77
CA GLU A 67 0.22 6.52 32.18
C GLU A 67 0.11 6.54 30.64
N LEU A 68 -0.46 5.49 30.04
CA LEU A 68 -0.73 5.43 28.60
C LEU A 68 -1.97 6.25 28.22
N HIS A 69 -1.82 7.12 27.23
CA HIS A 69 -2.93 7.90 26.68
C HIS A 69 -3.94 7.01 25.90
N ASN A 70 -5.18 7.48 25.81
CA ASN A 70 -6.28 6.88 25.03
C ASN A 70 -6.79 5.50 25.52
N ILE A 71 -6.59 5.15 26.79
CA ILE A 71 -7.15 3.93 27.38
C ILE A 71 -8.25 4.30 28.40
N THR A 72 -9.44 3.73 28.22
CA THR A 72 -10.55 3.92 29.18
C THR A 72 -10.39 3.01 30.39
N THR A 73 -10.94 3.41 31.54
CA THR A 73 -10.86 2.63 32.79
C THR A 73 -11.39 1.20 32.65
N GLY A 74 -12.47 1.00 31.88
CA GLY A 74 -13.01 -0.33 31.59
C GLY A 74 -12.09 -1.20 30.72
N GLN A 75 -11.37 -0.59 29.77
CA GLN A 75 -10.36 -1.30 28.97
C GLN A 75 -9.15 -1.69 29.81
N ILE A 76 -8.72 -0.82 30.74
CA ILE A 76 -7.64 -1.14 31.68
C ILE A 76 -8.01 -2.37 32.51
N GLU A 77 -9.23 -2.44 33.05
CA GLU A 77 -9.67 -3.60 33.85
C GLU A 77 -9.74 -4.89 33.04
N ARG A 78 -10.23 -4.81 31.79
CA ARG A 78 -10.22 -5.97 30.88
C ARG A 78 -8.79 -6.42 30.55
N LEU A 79 -7.89 -5.49 30.21
CA LEU A 79 -6.49 -5.80 29.93
C LEU A 79 -5.79 -6.37 31.15
N LEU A 80 -6.07 -5.86 32.36
CA LEU A 80 -5.54 -6.43 33.60
C LEU A 80 -5.99 -7.87 33.80
N ALA A 81 -7.26 -8.18 33.57
CA ALA A 81 -7.77 -9.55 33.66
C ALA A 81 -7.06 -10.48 32.65
N LEU A 82 -6.87 -10.03 31.41
CA LEU A 82 -6.20 -10.79 30.35
C LEU A 82 -4.69 -10.96 30.59
N LEU A 83 -4.02 -9.96 31.16
CA LEU A 83 -2.58 -10.00 31.44
C LEU A 83 -2.24 -10.79 32.70
N THR A 84 -3.18 -10.89 33.65
CA THR A 84 -3.02 -11.67 34.88
C THR A 84 -3.29 -13.16 34.62
N ASP A 85 -4.20 -13.49 33.70
CA ASP A 85 -4.45 -14.88 33.30
C ASP A 85 -3.32 -15.41 32.40
N ARG A 86 -2.39 -16.13 33.02
CA ARG A 86 -1.24 -16.76 32.36
C ARG A 86 -1.37 -18.27 32.19
N SER A 87 -2.58 -18.81 32.35
CA SER A 87 -2.85 -20.25 32.17
C SER A 87 -2.58 -20.73 30.73
N SER A 88 -2.64 -19.82 29.75
CA SER A 88 -2.36 -20.10 28.34
C SER A 88 -1.88 -18.84 27.60
N VAL A 89 -1.49 -19.00 26.34
CA VAL A 89 -1.07 -17.86 25.47
C VAL A 89 -2.26 -17.07 24.93
N GLU A 90 -3.47 -17.64 24.94
CA GLU A 90 -4.66 -17.05 24.32
C GLU A 90 -5.10 -15.71 24.95
N PRO A 91 -5.08 -15.51 26.29
CA PRO A 91 -5.36 -14.21 26.90
C PRO A 91 -4.40 -13.10 26.46
N ILE A 92 -3.10 -13.44 26.29
CA ILE A 92 -2.09 -12.50 25.82
C ILE A 92 -2.34 -12.12 24.36
N LYS A 93 -2.72 -13.09 23.51
CA LYS A 93 -3.14 -12.81 22.13
C LYS A 93 -4.38 -11.92 22.10
N GLU A 94 -5.37 -12.16 22.94
CA GLU A 94 -6.57 -11.32 23.00
C GLU A 94 -6.24 -9.90 23.47
N ALA A 95 -5.32 -9.76 24.44
CA ALA A 95 -4.82 -8.48 24.89
C ALA A 95 -4.10 -7.73 23.76
N LEU A 96 -3.28 -8.43 22.96
CA LEU A 96 -2.59 -7.86 21.79
C LEU A 96 -3.59 -7.34 20.76
N MET A 97 -4.59 -8.16 20.39
CA MET A 97 -5.64 -7.76 19.44
C MET A 97 -6.44 -6.56 19.96
N THR A 98 -6.75 -6.54 21.25
CA THR A 98 -7.44 -5.41 21.89
C THR A 98 -6.59 -4.13 21.84
N ALA A 99 -5.29 -4.22 22.11
CA ALA A 99 -4.37 -3.09 22.02
C ALA A 99 -4.27 -2.52 20.60
N ILE A 100 -4.32 -3.38 19.58
CA ILE A 100 -4.35 -2.96 18.17
C ILE A 100 -5.64 -2.20 17.87
N CYS A 101 -6.81 -2.70 18.33
CA CYS A 101 -8.08 -1.97 18.18
C CYS A 101 -8.09 -0.62 18.90
N ILE A 102 -7.40 -0.50 20.04
CA ILE A 102 -7.24 0.79 20.74
C ILE A 102 -6.38 1.75 19.91
N GLY A 103 -5.46 1.24 19.09
CA GLY A 103 -4.56 2.04 18.27
C GLY A 103 -3.36 2.61 19.04
N ASN A 104 -3.06 2.07 20.23
CA ASN A 104 -1.94 2.52 21.05
C ASN A 104 -0.69 1.66 20.78
N ARG A 105 0.27 2.22 20.02
CA ARG A 105 1.52 1.52 19.65
C ARG A 105 2.40 1.12 20.86
N PRO A 106 2.68 2.00 21.84
CA PRO A 106 3.42 1.62 23.05
C PRO A 106 2.81 0.41 23.76
N LEU A 107 1.48 0.37 23.90
CA LEU A 107 0.80 -0.78 24.49
C LEU A 107 1.01 -2.06 23.67
N VAL A 108 0.96 -1.96 22.34
CA VAL A 108 1.26 -3.09 21.45
C VAL A 108 2.69 -3.59 21.68
N GLU A 109 3.68 -2.70 21.76
CA GLU A 109 5.07 -3.08 22.01
C GLU A 109 5.27 -3.69 23.42
N PHE A 110 4.58 -3.17 24.43
CA PHE A 110 4.58 -3.72 25.79
C PHE A 110 4.05 -5.15 25.80
N ILE A 111 2.92 -5.41 25.13
CA ILE A 111 2.34 -6.75 25.05
C ILE A 111 3.20 -7.67 24.18
N LEU A 112 3.75 -7.18 23.07
CA LEU A 112 4.69 -7.94 22.22
C LEU A 112 5.94 -8.40 22.99
N SER A 113 6.39 -7.64 23.99
CA SER A 113 7.51 -8.05 24.85
C SER A 113 7.23 -9.32 25.67
N LEU A 114 5.95 -9.63 25.93
CA LEU A 114 5.54 -10.83 26.67
C LEU A 114 5.66 -12.10 25.83
N PHE A 115 5.57 -11.99 24.50
CA PHE A 115 5.72 -13.12 23.59
C PHE A 115 7.16 -13.65 23.47
N MET A 116 8.13 -13.02 24.15
CA MET A 116 9.48 -13.58 24.29
C MET A 116 9.47 -14.97 24.96
N GLU A 117 8.43 -15.31 25.72
CA GLU A 117 8.25 -16.65 26.29
C GLU A 117 7.64 -17.66 25.30
N TYR A 118 6.99 -17.19 24.24
CA TYR A 118 6.25 -17.98 23.25
C TYR A 118 6.63 -17.53 21.82
N PRO A 119 7.82 -17.90 21.33
CA PRO A 119 8.31 -17.41 20.05
C PRO A 119 7.37 -17.84 18.91
N GLY A 120 6.95 -16.87 18.09
CA GLY A 120 6.11 -17.10 16.91
C GLY A 120 4.60 -17.13 17.16
N GLU A 121 4.14 -17.32 18.40
CA GLU A 121 2.71 -17.29 18.73
C GLU A 121 2.09 -15.90 18.58
N GLU A 122 2.91 -14.84 18.60
CA GLU A 122 2.52 -13.46 18.31
C GLU A 122 1.95 -13.28 16.90
N ARG A 123 2.24 -14.19 15.95
CA ARG A 123 1.77 -14.08 14.56
C ARG A 123 0.39 -14.69 14.34
N ASN A 124 -0.02 -15.58 15.25
CA ASN A 124 -1.27 -16.31 15.14
C ASN A 124 -2.43 -15.48 15.69
N GLY A 125 -3.60 -15.66 15.09
CA GLY A 125 -4.86 -15.14 15.64
C GLY A 125 -5.28 -15.82 16.95
N CYS A 126 -6.27 -15.23 17.62
CA CYS A 126 -6.90 -15.82 18.80
C CYS A 126 -7.88 -16.92 18.37
N ARG A 127 -7.62 -18.18 18.71
CA ARG A 127 -8.49 -19.30 18.28
C ARG A 127 -9.71 -19.46 19.17
N LYS A 128 -9.59 -19.09 20.46
CA LYS A 128 -10.62 -19.34 21.49
C LYS A 128 -11.31 -18.08 21.99
N SER A 129 -10.98 -16.91 21.47
CA SER A 129 -11.59 -15.66 21.92
C SER A 129 -13.03 -15.52 21.43
N LYS A 130 -13.91 -14.97 22.27
CA LYS A 130 -15.29 -14.61 21.86
C LYS A 130 -15.35 -13.28 21.11
N SER A 131 -14.30 -12.46 21.21
CA SER A 131 -14.28 -11.10 20.66
C SER A 131 -13.68 -11.00 19.26
N PHE A 132 -12.84 -11.94 18.85
CA PHE A 132 -12.18 -11.90 17.55
C PHE A 132 -12.40 -13.20 16.76
N PRO A 133 -12.59 -13.13 15.43
CA PRO A 133 -12.61 -14.31 14.58
C PRO A 133 -11.29 -15.09 14.63
N SER A 134 -11.37 -16.41 14.50
CA SER A 134 -10.20 -17.30 14.63
C SER A 134 -9.17 -17.14 13.51
N HIS A 135 -9.58 -16.66 12.33
CA HIS A 135 -8.69 -16.37 11.19
C HIS A 135 -8.00 -15.01 11.29
N MET A 136 -8.43 -14.14 12.21
CA MET A 136 -7.93 -12.78 12.29
C MET A 136 -6.53 -12.75 12.92
N THR A 137 -5.50 -12.40 12.14
CA THR A 137 -4.14 -12.21 12.65
C THR A 137 -3.92 -10.78 13.16
N PRO A 138 -2.93 -10.54 14.04
CA PRO A 138 -2.61 -9.19 14.52
C PRO A 138 -2.26 -8.21 13.40
N LEU A 139 -1.52 -8.66 12.39
CA LEU A 139 -1.20 -7.81 11.23
C LEU A 139 -2.44 -7.52 10.39
N MET A 140 -3.29 -8.52 10.15
CA MET A 140 -4.55 -8.33 9.40
C MET A 140 -5.45 -7.29 10.09
N LEU A 141 -5.60 -7.39 11.42
CA LEU A 141 -6.37 -6.44 12.20
C LEU A 141 -5.74 -5.04 12.19
N ALA A 142 -4.42 -4.92 12.36
CA ALA A 142 -3.72 -3.64 12.31
C ALA A 142 -3.88 -2.95 10.95
N CYS A 143 -3.85 -3.73 9.87
CA CYS A 143 -4.10 -3.24 8.52
C CYS A 143 -5.56 -2.78 8.35
N ILE A 144 -6.55 -3.52 8.87
CA ILE A 144 -7.97 -3.13 8.83
C ILE A 144 -8.21 -1.84 9.63
N CYS A 145 -7.56 -1.67 10.77
CA CYS A 145 -7.58 -0.41 11.54
C CYS A 145 -6.81 0.74 10.86
N ASN A 146 -6.10 0.46 9.76
CA ASN A 146 -5.31 1.41 8.97
C ASN A 146 -4.31 2.25 9.80
N ASN A 147 -3.70 1.64 10.83
CA ASN A 147 -2.71 2.33 11.67
C ASN A 147 -1.28 2.03 11.19
N PHE A 148 -0.69 2.99 10.46
CA PHE A 148 0.66 2.90 9.89
C PHE A 148 1.74 2.53 10.93
N SER A 149 1.68 3.13 12.12
CA SER A 149 2.69 2.93 13.16
C SER A 149 2.70 1.49 13.69
N ILE A 150 1.53 0.89 13.87
CA ILE A 150 1.39 -0.49 14.37
C ILE A 150 1.72 -1.48 13.26
N VAL A 151 1.23 -1.24 12.04
CA VAL A 151 1.54 -2.07 10.87
C VAL A 151 3.06 -2.13 10.64
N GLN A 152 3.74 -0.98 10.69
CA GLN A 152 5.20 -0.93 10.58
C GLN A 152 5.88 -1.75 11.68
N CYS A 153 5.45 -1.60 12.95
CA CYS A 153 6.01 -2.35 14.07
C CYS A 153 5.89 -3.88 13.86
N LEU A 154 4.72 -4.35 13.42
CA LEU A 154 4.47 -5.77 13.16
C LEU A 154 5.25 -6.29 11.94
N LEU A 155 5.35 -5.51 10.86
CA LEU A 155 6.15 -5.87 9.68
C LEU A 155 7.64 -5.99 10.02
N LEU A 156 8.19 -5.08 10.83
CA LEU A 156 9.58 -5.14 11.31
C LEU A 156 9.87 -6.39 12.16
N ARG A 157 8.85 -6.97 12.79
CA ARG A 157 8.93 -8.24 13.54
C ARG A 157 8.66 -9.48 12.67
N ASN A 158 8.66 -9.32 11.35
CA ASN A 158 8.42 -10.37 10.36
C ASN A 158 7.02 -11.00 10.45
N HIS A 159 6.00 -10.23 10.83
CA HIS A 159 4.62 -10.64 10.57
C HIS A 159 4.33 -10.49 9.07
N PHE A 160 3.55 -11.41 8.51
CA PHE A 160 3.14 -11.37 7.11
C PHE A 160 1.69 -11.81 6.97
N ILE A 161 1.05 -11.35 5.89
CA ILE A 161 -0.28 -11.81 5.47
C ILE A 161 -0.08 -12.75 4.29
N GLN A 162 -0.69 -13.92 4.34
CA GLN A 162 -0.73 -14.82 3.19
C GLN A 162 -1.70 -14.24 2.16
N LEU A 163 -1.20 -13.99 0.94
CA LEU A 163 -2.02 -13.42 -0.12
C LEU A 163 -3.07 -14.45 -0.55
N PRO A 164 -4.36 -14.06 -0.63
CA PRO A 164 -5.40 -14.98 -1.04
C PRO A 164 -5.27 -15.29 -2.53
N HIS A 165 -5.63 -16.52 -2.90
CA HIS A 165 -5.85 -16.83 -4.30
C HIS A 165 -7.13 -16.15 -4.77
N ARG A 166 -7.14 -15.70 -6.03
CA ARG A 166 -8.34 -15.17 -6.66
C ARG A 166 -9.41 -16.27 -6.81
N PRO A 167 -10.70 -15.94 -6.81
CA PRO A 167 -11.77 -16.93 -6.94
C PRO A 167 -11.77 -17.67 -8.29
N ASP A 168 -11.17 -17.09 -9.34
CA ASP A 168 -11.01 -17.71 -10.66
C ASP A 168 -9.73 -18.56 -10.79
N CYS A 169 -9.01 -18.82 -9.68
CA CYS A 169 -7.75 -19.55 -9.72
C CYS A 169 -7.97 -21.05 -10.03
N PRO A 170 -7.30 -21.61 -11.05
CA PRO A 170 -7.44 -23.02 -11.44
C PRO A 170 -6.55 -23.98 -10.63
N CYS A 171 -6.10 -23.59 -9.43
CA CYS A 171 -5.14 -24.38 -8.66
C CYS A 171 -5.76 -25.62 -8.01
N ASP A 172 -5.02 -26.73 -7.89
CA ASP A 172 -5.54 -27.96 -7.29
C ASP A 172 -5.98 -27.78 -5.83
N GLU A 173 -5.36 -26.87 -5.09
CA GLU A 173 -5.76 -26.54 -3.71
C GLU A 173 -7.10 -25.79 -3.68
N CYS A 174 -7.32 -24.89 -4.66
CA CYS A 174 -8.53 -24.10 -4.84
C CYS A 174 -9.70 -24.99 -5.28
N LEU A 175 -9.44 -25.89 -6.24
CA LEU A 175 -10.42 -26.85 -6.77
C LEU A 175 -10.85 -27.89 -5.74
N ARG A 176 -9.95 -28.27 -4.82
CA ARG A 176 -10.24 -29.19 -3.72
C ARG A 176 -10.94 -28.50 -2.55
N GLY A 177 -10.79 -27.19 -2.41
CA GLY A 177 -11.44 -26.40 -1.38
C GLY A 177 -12.94 -26.29 -1.63
N ALA A 178 -13.77 -26.75 -0.70
CA ALA A 178 -15.20 -26.45 -0.75
C ALA A 178 -15.39 -24.94 -0.54
N HIS A 179 -16.14 -24.28 -1.43
CA HIS A 179 -16.62 -22.91 -1.23
C HIS A 179 -17.66 -22.91 -0.09
N CYS A 180 -17.19 -22.74 1.14
CA CYS A 180 -18.05 -22.55 2.31
C CYS A 180 -18.13 -21.07 2.67
N MET A 181 -19.23 -20.67 3.32
CA MET A 181 -19.42 -19.27 3.75
C MET A 181 -18.28 -18.76 4.65
N ALA A 182 -17.70 -19.65 5.48
CA ALA A 182 -16.54 -19.30 6.29
C ALA A 182 -15.32 -18.93 5.43
N ASN A 183 -15.08 -19.64 4.32
CA ASN A 183 -13.97 -19.33 3.41
C ASN A 183 -14.16 -17.98 2.71
N SER A 184 -15.39 -17.63 2.31
CA SER A 184 -15.67 -16.30 1.72
C SER A 184 -15.52 -15.16 2.72
N VAL A 185 -15.87 -15.36 4.00
CA VAL A 185 -15.60 -14.35 5.04
C VAL A 185 -14.11 -14.15 5.28
N ILE A 186 -13.34 -15.24 5.35
CA ILE A 186 -11.88 -15.19 5.48
C ILE A 186 -11.27 -14.45 4.28
N LEU A 187 -11.72 -14.79 3.07
CA LEU A 187 -11.28 -14.15 1.83
C LEU A 187 -11.53 -12.64 1.86
N LEU A 188 -12.76 -12.25 2.19
CA LEU A 188 -13.15 -10.84 2.29
C LEU A 188 -12.31 -10.08 3.32
N ASP A 189 -12.12 -10.62 4.52
CA ASP A 189 -11.32 -9.96 5.56
C ASP A 189 -9.84 -9.87 5.18
N THR A 190 -9.33 -10.86 4.45
CA THR A 190 -7.97 -10.81 3.89
C THR A 190 -7.85 -9.69 2.86
N TYR A 191 -8.84 -9.58 1.95
CA TYR A 191 -8.90 -8.47 0.99
C TYR A 191 -9.02 -7.11 1.68
N ARG A 192 -9.81 -7.01 2.76
CA ARG A 192 -9.91 -5.78 3.58
C ARG A 192 -8.55 -5.36 4.10
N ALA A 193 -7.78 -6.29 4.66
CA ALA A 193 -6.47 -5.98 5.20
C ALA A 193 -5.45 -5.57 4.12
N ILE A 194 -5.35 -6.31 3.01
CA ILE A 194 -4.37 -5.97 1.96
C ILE A 194 -4.76 -4.72 1.16
N SER A 195 -6.04 -4.33 1.18
CA SER A 195 -6.53 -3.11 0.54
C SER A 195 -6.30 -1.84 1.35
N SER A 196 -5.82 -1.95 2.59
CA SER A 196 -5.56 -0.78 3.41
C SER A 196 -4.35 0.00 2.93
N ASP A 197 -4.41 1.33 3.07
CA ASP A 197 -3.31 2.22 2.70
C ASP A 197 -2.02 1.88 3.44
N ALA A 198 -2.13 1.55 4.74
CA ALA A 198 -0.99 1.16 5.56
C ALA A 198 -0.30 -0.10 5.01
N PHE A 199 -1.06 -1.10 4.57
CA PHE A 199 -0.48 -2.30 3.97
C PHE A 199 0.16 -1.99 2.61
N LEU A 200 -0.58 -1.34 1.71
CA LEU A 200 -0.10 -1.02 0.36
C LEU A 200 1.17 -0.16 0.40
N TRP A 201 1.27 0.77 1.35
CA TRP A 201 2.42 1.67 1.46
C TRP A 201 3.65 1.02 2.12
N LEU A 202 3.45 0.25 3.20
CA LEU A 202 4.56 -0.27 4.00
C LEU A 202 5.02 -1.68 3.60
N ALA A 203 4.12 -2.53 3.11
CA ALA A 203 4.42 -3.92 2.79
C ALA A 203 4.80 -4.13 1.32
N CYS A 204 4.32 -3.29 0.40
CA CYS A 204 4.56 -3.46 -1.04
C CYS A 204 5.81 -2.70 -1.51
N THR A 205 6.59 -3.32 -2.40
CA THR A 205 7.77 -2.69 -3.02
C THR A 205 7.40 -1.63 -4.06
N ASP A 206 6.31 -1.85 -4.80
CA ASP A 206 5.71 -0.88 -5.72
C ASP A 206 4.23 -0.72 -5.36
N PRO A 207 3.88 0.29 -4.53
CA PRO A 207 2.52 0.45 -4.01
C PRO A 207 1.51 0.75 -5.12
N LEU A 208 1.94 1.44 -6.19
CA LEU A 208 1.06 1.80 -7.29
C LEU A 208 0.71 0.60 -8.16
N LEU A 209 1.70 -0.23 -8.50
CA LEU A 209 1.46 -1.48 -9.22
C LEU A 209 0.59 -2.43 -8.40
N ALA A 210 0.87 -2.55 -7.09
CA ALA A 210 0.08 -3.37 -6.19
C ALA A 210 -1.39 -2.91 -6.17
N ALA A 211 -1.64 -1.60 -6.08
CA ALA A 211 -2.98 -1.04 -6.14
C ALA A 211 -3.69 -1.35 -7.47
N PHE A 212 -3.00 -1.27 -8.61
CA PHE A 212 -3.59 -1.60 -9.92
C PHE A 212 -3.99 -3.07 -10.02
N ASN A 213 -3.11 -3.98 -9.62
CA ASN A 213 -3.41 -5.42 -9.63
C ASN A 213 -4.55 -5.74 -8.65
N LEU A 214 -4.50 -5.18 -7.45
CA LEU A 214 -5.53 -5.40 -6.44
C LEU A 214 -6.90 -4.88 -6.90
N ALA A 215 -6.95 -3.75 -7.61
CA ALA A 215 -8.21 -3.23 -8.16
C ALA A 215 -8.82 -4.17 -9.22
N ILE A 216 -7.99 -4.88 -10.00
CA ILE A 216 -8.43 -5.91 -10.94
C ILE A 216 -8.94 -7.13 -10.17
N ASP A 217 -8.20 -7.59 -9.16
CA ASP A 217 -8.57 -8.75 -8.35
C ASP A 217 -9.89 -8.53 -7.62
N LEU A 218 -10.08 -7.35 -7.01
CA LEU A 218 -11.33 -6.96 -6.35
C LEU A 218 -12.51 -6.88 -7.34
N GLN A 219 -12.26 -6.49 -8.59
CA GLN A 219 -13.30 -6.49 -9.61
C GLN A 219 -13.77 -7.91 -9.93
N VAL A 220 -12.85 -8.88 -10.01
CA VAL A 220 -13.20 -10.28 -10.22
C VAL A 220 -13.90 -10.88 -9.00
N CYS A 221 -13.45 -10.57 -7.78
CA CYS A 221 -14.17 -10.97 -6.56
C CYS A 221 -15.60 -10.44 -6.53
N LYS A 222 -15.81 -9.18 -6.95
CA LYS A 222 -17.13 -8.55 -7.06
C LYS A 222 -18.05 -9.25 -8.07
N GLU A 223 -17.49 -9.81 -9.14
CA GLU A 223 -18.26 -10.52 -10.18
C GLU A 223 -18.61 -11.96 -9.77
N MET A 224 -17.72 -12.62 -9.01
CA MET A 224 -17.89 -14.01 -8.58
C MET A 224 -18.71 -14.17 -7.29
N GLU A 225 -18.53 -13.28 -6.30
CA GLU A 225 -19.22 -13.35 -4.99
C GLU A 225 -20.30 -12.27 -4.87
N ASN A 226 -21.53 -12.62 -5.22
CA ASN A 226 -22.63 -11.64 -5.27
C ASN A 226 -23.10 -11.18 -3.88
N GLU A 227 -22.91 -12.00 -2.83
CA GLU A 227 -23.28 -11.68 -1.45
C GLU A 227 -22.47 -10.50 -0.87
N TYR A 228 -21.20 -10.37 -1.27
CA TYR A 228 -20.28 -9.35 -0.76
C TYR A 228 -19.94 -8.27 -1.78
N LYS A 229 -20.73 -8.18 -2.85
CA LYS A 229 -20.50 -7.25 -3.98
C LYS A 229 -20.29 -5.79 -3.57
N VAL A 230 -21.06 -5.32 -2.58
CA VAL A 230 -20.95 -3.95 -2.05
C VAL A 230 -19.61 -3.76 -1.36
N ALA A 231 -19.23 -4.67 -0.47
CA ALA A 231 -17.97 -4.62 0.25
C ALA A 231 -16.78 -4.61 -0.71
N TYR A 232 -16.74 -5.50 -1.72
CA TYR A 232 -15.67 -5.48 -2.72
C TYR A 232 -15.64 -4.19 -3.55
N SER A 233 -16.80 -3.60 -3.83
CA SER A 233 -16.86 -2.30 -4.51
C SER A 233 -16.22 -1.21 -3.67
N ASP A 234 -16.57 -1.13 -2.39
CA ASP A 234 -16.03 -0.12 -1.47
C ASP A 234 -14.51 -0.26 -1.30
N LEU A 235 -14.01 -1.49 -1.17
CA LEU A 235 -12.57 -1.75 -1.10
C LEU A 235 -11.86 -1.33 -2.38
N ARG A 236 -12.46 -1.64 -3.55
CA ARG A 236 -11.90 -1.23 -4.84
C ARG A 236 -11.83 0.29 -4.95
N ASP A 237 -12.88 0.99 -4.54
CA ASP A 237 -12.94 2.45 -4.56
C ASP A 237 -11.88 3.08 -3.63
N ASN A 238 -11.65 2.48 -2.45
CA ASN A 238 -10.57 2.90 -1.54
C ASN A 238 -9.18 2.74 -2.16
N VAL A 239 -8.91 1.60 -2.81
CA VAL A 239 -7.63 1.34 -3.51
C VAL A 239 -7.45 2.30 -4.69
N MET A 240 -8.53 2.61 -5.41
CA MET A 240 -8.48 3.62 -6.49
C MET A 240 -8.17 5.01 -5.97
N ALA A 241 -8.76 5.40 -4.84
CA ALA A 241 -8.48 6.67 -4.19
C ALA A 241 -7.03 6.72 -3.66
N PHE A 242 -6.51 5.62 -3.12
CA PHE A 242 -5.10 5.51 -2.71
C PHE A 242 -4.15 5.77 -3.88
N ALA A 243 -4.36 5.13 -5.02
CA ALA A 243 -3.53 5.35 -6.21
C ALA A 243 -3.59 6.81 -6.69
N ALA A 244 -4.76 7.45 -6.64
CA ALA A 244 -4.89 8.87 -6.97
C ALA A 244 -4.11 9.76 -6.00
N ARG A 245 -4.22 9.51 -4.68
CA ARG A 245 -3.46 10.24 -3.65
C ARG A 245 -1.96 10.19 -3.89
N ILE A 246 -1.41 9.04 -4.30
CA ILE A 246 0.04 8.93 -4.61
C ILE A 246 0.46 9.95 -5.68
N VAL A 247 -0.31 10.07 -6.75
CA VAL A 247 0.00 10.99 -7.84
C VAL A 247 -0.22 12.44 -7.44
N GLU A 248 -1.26 12.71 -6.65
CA GLU A 248 -1.53 14.07 -6.14
C GLU A 248 -0.41 14.59 -5.25
N GLN A 249 0.38 13.71 -4.62
CA GLN A 249 1.57 14.07 -3.86
C GLN A 249 2.82 14.31 -4.73
N CYS A 250 2.77 14.11 -6.04
CA CYS A 250 3.87 14.46 -6.94
C CYS A 250 3.80 15.95 -7.28
N TRP A 251 4.85 16.70 -6.92
CA TRP A 251 4.87 18.17 -7.08
C TRP A 251 5.47 18.59 -8.41
N THR A 252 6.32 17.74 -9.00
CA THR A 252 7.00 18.02 -10.27
C THR A 252 6.52 17.10 -11.39
N THR A 253 6.56 17.61 -12.63
CA THR A 253 6.27 16.80 -13.82
C THR A 253 7.27 15.67 -14.00
N GLU A 254 8.50 15.85 -13.52
CA GLU A 254 9.55 14.82 -13.56
C GLU A 254 9.25 13.65 -12.63
N GLU A 255 8.74 13.90 -11.41
CA GLU A 255 8.27 12.83 -10.51
C GLU A 255 7.16 12.00 -11.15
N ILE A 256 6.18 12.67 -11.77
CA ILE A 256 5.09 12.00 -12.48
C ILE A 256 5.65 11.20 -13.67
N HIS A 257 6.60 11.75 -14.42
CA HIS A 257 7.26 11.04 -15.51
C HIS A 257 7.99 9.79 -15.02
N VAL A 258 8.74 9.87 -13.92
CA VAL A 258 9.41 8.71 -13.31
C VAL A 258 8.39 7.68 -12.87
N LEU A 259 7.30 8.09 -12.22
CA LEU A 259 6.23 7.21 -11.77
C LEU A 259 5.58 6.48 -12.95
N LEU A 260 5.27 7.18 -14.04
CA LEU A 260 4.58 6.63 -15.21
C LEU A 260 5.48 5.80 -16.15
N SER A 261 6.78 6.06 -16.16
CA SER A 261 7.75 5.39 -17.04
C SER A 261 8.26 4.05 -16.50
N ARG A 262 7.92 3.69 -15.25
CA ARG A 262 8.27 2.38 -14.67
C ARG A 262 7.71 1.23 -15.51
N LYS A 263 8.58 0.28 -15.85
CA LYS A 263 8.28 -0.90 -16.68
C LYS A 263 7.93 -2.16 -15.87
N VAL A 264 8.00 -2.10 -14.55
CA VAL A 264 7.78 -3.28 -13.70
C VAL A 264 6.33 -3.72 -13.83
N GLY A 265 6.08 -4.98 -14.22
CA GLY A 265 4.74 -5.53 -14.38
C GLY A 265 4.04 -5.18 -15.70
N SER A 266 4.66 -4.42 -16.61
CA SER A 266 4.13 -4.25 -17.97
C SER A 266 4.51 -5.44 -18.88
N PRO A 267 3.62 -5.90 -19.77
CA PRO A 267 3.97 -6.86 -20.81
C PRO A 267 5.13 -6.35 -21.67
N LEU A 268 5.93 -7.25 -22.23
CA LEU A 268 7.09 -6.90 -23.06
C LEU A 268 6.75 -5.95 -24.23
N ALA A 269 5.56 -6.11 -24.81
CA ALA A 269 5.08 -5.23 -25.88
C ALA A 269 4.84 -3.78 -25.41
N ASP A 270 4.39 -3.60 -24.16
CA ASP A 270 4.11 -2.28 -23.60
C ASP A 270 5.39 -1.58 -23.08
N CYS A 271 6.51 -2.31 -22.96
CA CYS A 271 7.79 -1.76 -22.49
C CYS A 271 8.45 -0.76 -23.45
N GLU A 272 8.04 -0.76 -24.72
CA GLU A 272 8.49 0.22 -25.73
C GLU A 272 7.72 1.55 -25.62
N LEU A 273 6.58 1.56 -24.93
CA LEU A 273 5.81 2.76 -24.70
C LEU A 273 6.56 3.69 -23.74
N ARG A 274 6.38 5.01 -23.94
CA ARG A 274 6.96 6.01 -23.04
C ARG A 274 6.40 5.93 -21.62
N PHE A 275 5.13 5.56 -21.48
CA PHE A 275 4.43 5.46 -20.19
C PHE A 275 3.65 4.14 -20.07
N PRO A 276 4.34 3.01 -19.78
CA PRO A 276 3.68 1.71 -19.66
C PRO A 276 2.64 1.64 -18.53
N ARG A 277 2.85 2.40 -17.43
CA ARG A 277 1.92 2.44 -16.29
C ARG A 277 0.53 2.94 -16.66
N ILE A 278 0.40 3.79 -17.68
CA ILE A 278 -0.91 4.28 -18.13
C ILE A 278 -1.72 3.14 -18.73
N GLN A 279 -1.08 2.24 -19.50
CA GLN A 279 -1.77 1.07 -20.06
C GLN A 279 -2.23 0.13 -18.94
N LEU A 280 -1.41 -0.07 -17.90
CA LEU A 280 -1.81 -0.85 -16.73
C LEU A 280 -2.99 -0.20 -15.99
N ALA A 281 -2.96 1.12 -15.78
CA ALA A 281 -4.05 1.87 -15.16
C ALA A 281 -5.35 1.80 -16.00
N LEU A 282 -5.25 1.83 -17.33
CA LEU A 282 -6.39 1.65 -18.23
C LEU A 282 -6.97 0.23 -18.14
N LYS A 283 -6.12 -0.80 -18.15
CA LYS A 283 -6.52 -2.21 -17.96
C LYS A 283 -7.20 -2.42 -16.60
N ALA A 284 -6.71 -1.75 -15.56
CA ALA A 284 -7.30 -1.77 -14.21
C ALA A 284 -8.52 -0.85 -14.03
N HIS A 285 -8.93 -0.11 -15.08
CA HIS A 285 -10.02 0.86 -15.03
C HIS A 285 -9.89 1.91 -13.90
N MET A 286 -8.66 2.38 -13.63
CA MET A 286 -8.33 3.32 -12.55
C MET A 286 -8.69 4.75 -12.93
N LYS A 287 -9.99 5.07 -13.01
CA LYS A 287 -10.47 6.39 -13.46
C LYS A 287 -9.90 7.55 -12.62
N PRO A 288 -9.92 7.53 -11.27
CA PRO A 288 -9.43 8.65 -10.46
C PRO A 288 -7.96 8.97 -10.70
N PHE A 289 -7.12 7.94 -10.78
CA PHE A 289 -5.70 8.06 -11.11
C PHE A 289 -5.50 8.69 -12.50
N LEU A 290 -6.20 8.18 -13.51
CA LEU A 290 -6.09 8.68 -14.88
C LEU A 290 -6.59 10.11 -15.02
N SER A 291 -7.63 10.50 -14.28
CA SER A 291 -8.20 11.85 -14.31
C SER A 291 -7.39 12.88 -13.50
N SER A 292 -6.35 12.46 -12.77
CA SER A 292 -5.53 13.38 -12.00
C SER A 292 -4.87 14.43 -12.91
N LEU A 293 -4.79 15.67 -12.41
CA LEU A 293 -4.25 16.80 -13.19
C LEU A 293 -2.81 16.54 -13.64
N GLY A 294 -1.99 15.97 -12.76
CA GLY A 294 -0.60 15.62 -13.06
C GLY A 294 -0.46 14.59 -14.19
N VAL A 295 -1.27 13.53 -14.18
CA VAL A 295 -1.26 12.53 -15.26
C VAL A 295 -1.81 13.12 -16.55
N GLN A 296 -2.90 13.88 -16.50
CA GLN A 296 -3.48 14.49 -17.69
C GLN A 296 -2.54 15.49 -18.35
N THR A 297 -1.84 16.33 -17.58
CA THR A 297 -0.89 17.31 -18.13
C THR A 297 0.33 16.63 -18.75
N THR A 298 0.89 15.60 -18.11
CA THR A 298 2.02 14.84 -18.67
C THR A 298 1.64 14.05 -19.93
N VAL A 299 0.44 13.47 -19.96
CA VAL A 299 -0.10 12.79 -21.15
C VAL A 299 -0.41 13.78 -22.26
N ALA A 300 -1.02 14.92 -21.95
CA ALA A 300 -1.29 15.99 -22.92
C ALA A 300 0.00 16.53 -23.52
N GLY A 301 1.03 16.77 -22.70
CA GLY A 301 2.35 17.17 -23.17
C GLY A 301 2.98 16.13 -24.10
N HIS A 302 2.85 14.84 -23.79
CA HIS A 302 3.32 13.78 -24.68
C HIS A 302 2.51 13.65 -25.97
N TRP A 303 1.19 13.85 -25.89
CA TRP A 303 0.27 13.85 -27.02
C TRP A 303 0.58 14.98 -28.01
N GLN A 304 0.78 16.20 -27.48
CA GLN A 304 1.10 17.41 -28.24
C GLN A 304 2.54 17.36 -28.78
N GLY A 305 3.52 16.94 -27.97
CA GLY A 305 4.91 16.85 -28.41
C GLY A 305 5.46 18.20 -28.88
N MET A 306 5.93 18.29 -30.13
CA MET A 306 6.38 19.58 -30.71
C MET A 306 5.24 20.55 -31.06
N TRP A 307 3.99 20.13 -30.89
CA TRP A 307 2.80 20.94 -31.17
C TRP A 307 2.20 21.52 -29.87
N GLY A 308 3.05 22.01 -28.96
CA GLY A 308 2.60 22.59 -27.69
C GLY A 308 1.70 23.82 -27.86
N ASP A 309 1.90 24.60 -28.92
CA ASP A 309 1.07 25.79 -29.21
C ASP A 309 -0.27 25.45 -29.89
N TYR A 310 -0.57 24.17 -30.11
CA TYR A 310 -1.77 23.75 -30.81
C TYR A 310 -3.02 24.12 -29.99
N GLY A 311 -3.90 24.92 -30.59
CA GLY A 311 -5.06 25.51 -29.94
C GLY A 311 -4.93 27.01 -29.66
N ASN A 312 -3.70 27.56 -29.59
CA ASN A 312 -3.48 28.98 -29.31
C ASN A 312 -3.71 29.86 -30.55
N PHE A 313 -3.34 29.38 -31.73
CA PHE A 313 -3.39 30.16 -32.97
C PHE A 313 -4.14 29.41 -34.07
N LYS A 314 -5.45 29.67 -34.19
CA LYS A 314 -6.36 28.98 -35.13
C LYS A 314 -5.87 28.99 -36.58
N PHE A 315 -5.32 30.11 -37.06
CA PHE A 315 -4.80 30.22 -38.43
C PHE A 315 -3.54 29.38 -38.65
N GLN A 316 -2.63 29.35 -37.68
CA GLN A 316 -1.42 28.53 -37.76
C GLN A 316 -1.77 27.04 -37.71
N ASP A 317 -2.70 26.65 -36.84
CA ASP A 317 -3.17 25.27 -36.76
C ASP A 317 -3.88 24.83 -38.05
N PHE A 318 -4.69 25.69 -38.65
CA PHE A 318 -5.31 25.44 -39.94
C PHE A 318 -4.26 25.25 -41.04
N THR A 319 -3.26 26.13 -41.10
CA THR A 319 -2.16 26.03 -42.07
C THR A 319 -1.34 24.75 -41.86
N ARG A 320 -1.06 24.38 -40.60
CA ARG A 320 -0.37 23.12 -40.25
C ARG A 320 -1.18 21.91 -40.70
N LYS A 321 -2.49 21.88 -40.44
CA LYS A 321 -3.39 20.80 -40.88
C LYS A 321 -3.44 20.69 -42.40
N LEU A 322 -3.62 21.81 -43.10
CA LEU A 322 -3.67 21.85 -44.57
C LEU A 322 -2.37 21.34 -45.18
N ARG A 323 -1.22 21.78 -44.67
CA ARG A 323 0.10 21.31 -45.11
C ARG A 323 0.27 19.81 -44.87
N HIS A 324 -0.11 19.32 -43.68
CA HIS A 324 0.00 17.90 -43.35
C HIS A 324 -0.92 17.03 -44.21
N PHE A 325 -2.11 17.52 -44.54
CA PHE A 325 -3.06 16.84 -45.42
C PHE A 325 -2.58 16.81 -46.88
N ALA A 326 -2.29 17.97 -47.47
CA ALA A 326 -1.91 18.08 -48.88
C ALA A 326 -0.59 17.36 -49.21
N PHE A 327 0.39 17.42 -48.30
CA PHE A 327 1.71 16.81 -48.49
C PHE A 327 1.86 15.45 -47.78
N TYR A 328 0.77 14.85 -47.30
CA TYR A 328 0.81 13.54 -46.63
C TYR A 328 1.61 12.45 -47.39
N PRO A 329 1.35 12.16 -48.68
CA PRO A 329 2.02 11.06 -49.38
C PRO A 329 3.53 11.26 -49.51
N ILE A 330 3.98 12.51 -49.62
CA ILE A 330 5.40 12.85 -49.72
C ILE A 330 6.06 12.80 -48.33
N LEU A 331 5.42 13.41 -47.33
CA LEU A 331 5.95 13.48 -45.96
C LEU A 331 5.99 12.09 -45.30
N SER A 332 5.02 11.21 -45.55
CA SER A 332 5.01 9.84 -45.03
C SER A 332 6.10 8.97 -45.67
N LEU A 333 6.32 9.11 -46.98
CA LEU A 333 7.41 8.41 -47.70
C LEU A 333 8.78 8.83 -47.17
N ILE A 334 9.01 10.13 -46.98
CA ILE A 334 10.26 10.65 -46.40
C ILE A 334 10.43 10.18 -44.94
N HIS A 335 9.36 10.11 -44.16
CA HIS A 335 9.41 9.59 -42.80
C HIS A 335 9.80 8.10 -42.77
N ALA A 336 9.23 7.29 -43.67
CA ALA A 336 9.54 5.87 -43.79
C ALA A 336 10.99 5.62 -44.21
N ILE A 337 11.48 6.33 -45.23
CA ILE A 337 12.86 6.20 -45.73
C ILE A 337 13.88 6.68 -44.68
N SER A 338 13.57 7.75 -43.94
CA SER A 338 14.48 8.33 -42.95
C SER A 338 14.38 7.72 -41.55
N ALA A 339 13.56 6.68 -41.35
CA ALA A 339 13.22 6.12 -40.04
C ALA A 339 12.84 7.21 -39.00
N GLY A 340 12.21 8.29 -39.47
CA GLY A 340 11.80 9.45 -38.66
C GLY A 340 12.94 10.35 -38.16
N ALA A 341 14.12 10.34 -38.78
CA ALA A 341 15.20 11.28 -38.49
C ALA A 341 14.90 12.69 -39.02
N LEU A 342 14.44 12.80 -40.27
CA LEU A 342 14.20 14.08 -40.94
C LEU A 342 12.85 14.71 -40.56
N ILE A 343 11.80 13.87 -40.45
CA ILE A 343 10.45 14.33 -40.12
C ILE A 343 10.03 13.75 -38.78
N LYS A 344 10.18 14.54 -37.71
CA LYS A 344 9.81 14.16 -36.34
C LYS A 344 8.32 14.36 -36.04
N THR A 345 7.58 15.11 -36.88
CA THR A 345 6.18 15.45 -36.64
C THR A 345 5.27 14.22 -36.53
N PHE A 346 5.47 13.18 -37.35
CA PHE A 346 4.67 11.94 -37.27
C PHE A 346 4.98 11.05 -36.06
N LYS A 347 6.08 11.30 -35.32
CA LYS A 347 6.36 10.59 -34.07
C LYS A 347 5.30 10.92 -33.01
N TYR A 348 4.70 12.11 -33.09
CA TYR A 348 3.72 12.58 -32.11
C TYR A 348 2.29 12.11 -32.44
N PRO A 349 1.52 11.65 -31.44
CA PRO A 349 0.15 11.17 -31.65
C PRO A 349 -0.80 12.23 -32.23
N LEU A 350 -0.72 13.49 -31.78
CA LEU A 350 -1.61 14.55 -32.24
C LEU A 350 -1.53 14.76 -33.76
N ALA A 351 -0.32 14.75 -34.32
CA ALA A 351 -0.11 14.91 -35.76
C ALA A 351 -0.70 13.73 -36.55
N ARG A 352 -0.59 12.49 -36.03
CA ARG A 352 -1.20 11.30 -36.63
C ARG A 352 -2.73 11.37 -36.55
N TYR A 353 -3.28 11.77 -35.42
CA TYR A 353 -4.71 11.91 -35.21
C TYR A 353 -5.35 12.96 -36.11
N ALA A 354 -4.70 14.12 -36.28
CA ALA A 354 -5.19 15.19 -37.15
C ALA A 354 -5.33 14.74 -38.61
N LEU A 355 -4.49 13.81 -39.08
CA LEU A 355 -4.57 13.24 -40.42
C LEU A 355 -5.74 12.28 -40.56
N VAL A 356 -6.02 11.47 -39.54
CA VAL A 356 -7.13 10.51 -39.55
C VAL A 356 -8.48 11.22 -39.57
N ILE A 357 -8.67 12.32 -38.84
CA ILE A 357 -9.95 13.06 -38.84
C ILE A 357 -10.24 13.74 -40.18
N LEU A 358 -9.20 14.16 -40.90
CA LEU A 358 -9.35 14.84 -42.18
C LEU A 358 -9.64 13.88 -43.33
N HIS A 359 -9.61 12.58 -43.07
CA HIS A 359 -9.83 11.49 -44.01
C HIS A 359 -11.17 10.80 -43.73
#